data_AF-A0A2E9E9K7-F1
#
_entry.id   AF-A0A2E9E9K7-F1
#
_cell.length_a   1.000
_cell.length_b   1.000
_cell.length_c   1.000
_cell.angle_alpha   90.00
_cell.angle_beta   90.00
_cell.angle_gamma   90.00
#
_symmetry.space_group_name_H-M   'P 1'
#
loop_
_entity.id
_entity.type
_entity.pdbx_description
1 polymer ?
#
loop_
_entity_poly.entity_id
_entity_poly.type
_entity_poly.pdbx_seq_one_letter_code
_entity_poly.pdbx_strand_id
1 'polypeptide(L)'
;SDVAVKLPARIRRVSDNYNHLHEQPTLFYVLAIGLAVMGTVESAQILLAWVYVGSRVIHSIIQCTYNSVMHRFLLFLVGTAALLGIVGIELASW
;
A
#
# COMPACT_ATOMS: atom_id res chain seq x y z
N SER A 1 6.88 -6.38 -35.05
CA SER A 1 7.46 -7.74 -35.01
C SER A 1 6.78 -8.51 -33.89
N ASP A 2 6.33 -9.71 -34.23
CA ASP A 2 5.51 -10.65 -33.47
C ASP A 2 6.11 -11.13 -32.13
N VAL A 3 6.41 -10.22 -31.20
CA VAL A 3 6.89 -10.53 -29.84
C VAL A 3 5.79 -10.36 -28.79
N ALA A 4 4.60 -9.91 -29.19
CA ALA A 4 3.36 -10.04 -28.40
C ALA A 4 2.89 -11.51 -28.28
N VAL A 5 3.73 -12.46 -28.70
CA VAL A 5 3.62 -13.90 -28.50
C VAL A 5 3.62 -14.20 -26.99
N LYS A 6 2.41 -14.32 -26.46
CA LYS A 6 2.02 -15.21 -25.35
C LYS A 6 3.04 -15.30 -24.20
N LEU A 7 3.27 -14.20 -23.50
CA LEU A 7 3.81 -14.31 -22.14
C LEU A 7 2.83 -15.17 -21.30
N PRO A 8 3.30 -16.25 -20.64
CA PRO A 8 2.49 -17.09 -19.77
C PRO A 8 1.68 -16.23 -18.81
N ALA A 9 0.44 -16.62 -18.51
CA ALA A 9 -0.47 -15.83 -17.66
C ALA A 9 0.17 -15.40 -16.32
N ARG A 10 1.10 -16.22 -15.80
CA ARG A 10 1.90 -15.92 -14.60
C ARG A 10 2.81 -14.70 -14.77
N ILE A 11 3.48 -14.56 -15.92
CA ILE A 11 4.42 -13.46 -16.21
C ILE A 11 3.65 -12.15 -16.45
N ARG A 12 2.50 -12.23 -17.13
CA ARG A 12 1.62 -11.06 -17.36
C ARG A 12 1.10 -10.47 -16.05
N ARG A 13 0.65 -11.33 -15.11
CA ARG A 13 0.18 -10.92 -13.79
C ARG A 13 1.26 -10.25 -12.93
N VAL A 14 2.53 -10.59 -13.11
CA VAL A 14 3.65 -9.93 -12.42
C VAL A 14 3.83 -8.51 -12.94
N SER A 15 3.81 -8.32 -14.27
CA SER A 15 3.93 -6.99 -14.90
C SER A 15 2.76 -6.06 -14.54
N ASP A 16 1.53 -6.57 -14.59
CA ASP A 16 0.33 -5.79 -14.24
C ASP A 16 0.29 -5.45 -12.74
N ASN A 17 0.83 -6.31 -11.88
CA ASN A 17 0.99 -6.03 -10.45
C ASN A 17 1.97 -4.87 -10.21
N TYR A 18 3.13 -4.87 -10.89
CA TYR A 18 4.11 -3.79 -10.76
C TYR A 18 3.53 -2.43 -11.15
N ASN A 19 2.74 -2.34 -12.22
CA ASN A 19 2.10 -1.09 -12.64
C ASN A 19 1.06 -0.58 -11.61
N HIS A 20 0.25 -1.44 -11.00
CA HIS A 20 -0.71 -1.02 -9.96
C HIS A 20 -0.10 -0.84 -8.57
N LEU A 21 1.16 -1.25 -8.35
CA LEU A 21 1.77 -1.23 -7.03
C LEU A 21 2.08 0.20 -6.55
N HIS A 22 2.21 1.17 -7.46
CA HIS A 22 2.82 2.47 -7.19
C HIS A 22 1.84 3.64 -6.95
N GLU A 23 0.53 3.49 -7.16
CA GLU A 23 -0.40 4.62 -6.96
C GLU A 23 -0.72 4.91 -5.49
N GLN A 24 -0.84 3.87 -4.66
CA GLN A 24 -1.11 4.04 -3.22
C GLN A 24 0.09 4.40 -2.32
N PRO A 25 1.34 3.95 -2.58
CA PRO A 25 2.51 4.26 -1.75
C PRO A 25 2.85 5.75 -1.66
N THR A 26 2.50 6.55 -2.67
CA THR A 26 2.83 7.98 -2.70
C THR A 26 2.27 8.74 -1.50
N LEU A 27 1.03 8.46 -1.09
CA LEU A 27 0.40 9.09 0.08
C LEU A 27 1.13 8.74 1.38
N PHE A 28 1.54 7.48 1.52
CA PHE A 28 2.30 7.05 2.69
C PHE A 28 3.64 7.79 2.83
N TYR A 29 4.38 7.95 1.72
CA TYR A 29 5.64 8.68 1.75
C TYR A 29 5.45 10.15 2.11
N VAL A 30 4.43 10.81 1.57
CA VAL A 30 4.11 12.21 1.90
C VAL A 30 3.80 12.35 3.39
N LEU A 31 2.98 11.46 3.96
CA LEU A 31 2.63 11.51 5.38
C LEU A 31 3.83 11.20 6.28
N ALA A 32 4.57 10.12 6.01
CA ALA A 32 5.70 9.71 6.84
C ALA A 32 6.82 10.77 6.86
N ILE A 33 7.16 11.32 5.69
CA ILE A 33 8.17 12.38 5.60
C ILE A 33 7.64 13.68 6.20
N GLY A 34 6.38 14.03 5.91
CA GLY A 34 5.74 15.24 6.45
C GLY A 34 5.77 15.26 7.98
N LEU A 35 5.34 14.18 8.63
CA LEU A 35 5.39 14.04 10.08
C LEU A 35 6.82 14.11 10.63
N ALA A 36 7.77 13.46 9.98
CA ALA A 36 9.17 13.49 10.39
C ALA A 36 9.77 14.90 10.31
N VAL A 37 9.40 15.69 9.29
CA VAL A 37 9.87 17.07 9.12
C VAL A 37 9.16 18.03 10.09
N MET A 38 7.86 17.86 10.32
CA MET A 38 7.11 18.68 11.29
C MET A 38 7.49 18.37 12.74
N GLY A 39 8.07 17.19 12.99
CA GLY A 39 8.43 16.74 14.34
C GLY A 39 7.23 16.30 15.18
N THR A 40 6.08 16.02 14.56
CA THR A 40 4.81 15.66 15.22
C THR A 40 4.60 14.15 15.31
N VAL A 41 5.67 13.35 15.23
CA VAL A 41 5.57 11.88 15.21
C VAL A 41 5.16 11.32 16.58
N GLU A 42 4.03 10.63 16.62
CA GLU A 42 3.52 9.92 17.79
C GLU A 42 3.60 8.39 17.65
N SER A 43 3.65 7.68 18.78
CA SER A 43 3.67 6.21 18.83
C SER A 43 2.49 5.56 18.09
N ALA A 44 1.31 6.18 18.15
CA ALA A 44 0.12 5.70 17.44
C ALA A 44 0.25 5.83 15.92
N GLN A 45 0.81 6.94 15.42
CA GLN A 45 1.07 7.15 14.00
C GLN A 45 2.12 6.14 13.48
N ILE A 46 3.15 5.83 14.28
CA ILE A 46 4.15 4.80 13.95
C ILE A 46 3.50 3.42 13.82
N LEU A 47 2.60 3.04 14.75
CA LEU A 47 1.89 1.78 14.68
C LEU A 47 1.04 1.69 13.40
N LEU A 48 0.28 2.75 13.09
CA LEU A 48 -0.53 2.81 11.87
C LEU A 48 0.33 2.77 10.60
N ALA A 49 1.51 3.38 10.62
CA ALA A 49 2.47 3.29 9.52
C ALA A 49 2.92 1.83 9.28
N TRP A 50 3.20 1.08 10.34
CA TRP A 50 3.52 -0.35 10.22
C TRP A 50 2.33 -1.20 9.78
N VAL A 51 1.10 -0.88 10.21
CA VAL A 51 -0.12 -1.53 9.70
C VAL A 51 -0.25 -1.31 8.19
N TYR A 52 -0.01 -0.08 7.71
CA TYR A 52 0.00 0.22 6.28
C TYR A 52 1.05 -0.63 5.54
N VAL A 53 2.31 -0.62 6.00
CA VAL A 53 3.40 -1.41 5.38
C VAL A 53 3.05 -2.90 5.34
N GLY A 54 2.60 -3.47 6.46
CA GLY A 54 2.18 -4.85 6.56
C GLY A 54 1.06 -5.20 5.59
N SER A 55 0.04 -4.33 5.46
CA SER A 55 -1.07 -4.54 4.52
C SER A 55 -0.59 -4.65 3.08
N ARG A 56 0.40 -3.84 2.67
CA ARG A 56 0.97 -3.85 1.31
C ARG A 56 1.81 -5.09 1.04
N VAL A 57 2.58 -5.54 2.03
CA VAL A 57 3.35 -6.80 1.94
C VAL A 57 2.40 -7.98 1.76
N ILE A 58 1.38 -8.10 2.61
CA ILE A 58 0.40 -9.20 2.51
C ILE A 58 -0.38 -9.11 1.20
N HIS A 59 -0.80 -7.91 0.79
CA HIS A 59 -1.52 -7.72 -0.48
C HIS A 59 -0.71 -8.24 -1.66
N SER A 60 0.59 -7.92 -1.69
CA SER A 60 1.53 -8.38 -2.71
C SER A 60 1.70 -9.91 -2.68
N ILE A 61 1.82 -10.50 -1.50
CA ILE A 61 1.89 -11.96 -1.34
C ILE A 61 0.63 -12.61 -1.90
N ILE A 62 -0.56 -12.13 -1.55
CA ILE A 62 -1.83 -12.68 -2.04
C ILE A 62 -1.90 -12.58 -3.56
N GLN A 63 -1.54 -11.43 -4.13
CA GLN A 63 -1.55 -11.23 -5.58
C GLN A 63 -0.60 -12.18 -6.31
N CYS A 64 0.60 -12.39 -5.76
CA CYS A 64 1.63 -13.26 -6.33
C CYS A 64 1.37 -14.77 -6.11
N THR A 65 0.50 -15.13 -5.15
CA THR A 65 0.22 -16.54 -4.81
C THR A 65 -1.09 -17.03 -5.43
N TYR A 66 -2.23 -16.69 -4.84
CA TYR A 66 -3.54 -17.23 -5.23
C TYR A 66 -4.51 -16.16 -5.77
N ASN A 67 -4.12 -14.89 -5.74
CA ASN A 67 -4.79 -13.76 -6.39
C ASN A 67 -6.29 -13.60 -6.06
N SER A 68 -6.71 -13.87 -4.83
CA SER A 68 -8.10 -13.63 -4.43
C SER A 68 -8.42 -12.13 -4.42
N VAL A 69 -9.44 -11.73 -5.18
CA VAL A 69 -9.86 -10.32 -5.30
C VAL A 69 -10.34 -9.77 -3.97
N MET A 70 -11.17 -10.54 -3.23
CA MET A 70 -11.76 -10.09 -1.97
C MET A 70 -10.70 -9.81 -0.89
N HIS A 71 -9.71 -10.71 -0.75
CA HIS A 71 -8.65 -10.51 0.24
C HIS A 71 -7.77 -9.29 -0.07
N ARG A 72 -7.45 -9.09 -1.35
CA ARG A 72 -6.72 -7.90 -1.81
C ARG A 72 -7.51 -6.62 -1.54
N PHE A 73 -8.82 -6.63 -1.82
CA PHE A 73 -9.69 -5.51 -1.52
C PHE A 73 -9.74 -5.18 -0.01
N LEU A 74 -9.86 -6.19 0.86
CA LEU A 74 -9.83 -5.97 2.31
C LEU A 74 -8.49 -5.37 2.78
N LEU A 75 -7.36 -5.85 2.25
CA LEU A 75 -6.05 -5.29 2.60
C LEU A 75 -5.87 -3.86 2.09
N PHE A 76 -6.43 -3.55 0.92
CA PHE A 76 -6.50 -2.18 0.42
C PHE A 76 -7.30 -1.27 1.37
N LEU A 77 -8.44 -1.74 1.89
CA LEU A 77 -9.24 -1.00 2.87
C LEU A 77 -8.48 -0.79 4.19
N VAL A 78 -7.83 -1.83 4.71
CA VAL A 78 -7.01 -1.74 5.93
C VAL A 78 -5.89 -0.71 5.76
N GLY A 79 -5.15 -0.76 4.65
CA GLY A 79 -4.10 0.23 4.36
C GLY A 79 -4.67 1.65 4.24
N THR A 80 -5.80 1.82 3.57
CA THR A 80 -6.47 3.13 3.43
C THR A 80 -6.92 3.68 4.78
N ALA A 81 -7.52 2.84 5.63
CA ALA A 81 -7.93 3.22 6.97
C ALA A 81 -6.73 3.62 7.85
N ALA A 82 -5.59 2.93 7.72
CA ALA A 82 -4.37 3.29 8.43
C ALA A 82 -3.86 4.69 8.05
N LEU A 83 -3.83 5.02 6.76
CA LEU A 83 -3.46 6.36 6.29
C LEU A 83 -4.42 7.44 6.79
N LEU A 84 -5.74 7.18 6.73
CA LEU A 84 -6.74 8.10 7.25
C LEU A 84 -6.59 8.30 8.77
N GLY A 85 -6.24 7.24 9.51
CA GLY A 85 -5.97 7.33 10.94
C GLY A 85 -4.76 8.19 11.25
N ILE A 86 -3.67 8.07 10.49
CA ILE A 86 -2.48 8.93 10.64
C ILE A 86 -2.85 10.40 10.46
N VAL A 87 -3.59 10.71 9.37
CA VAL A 87 -4.08 12.08 9.11
C VAL A 87 -5.02 12.55 10.22
N GLY A 88 -5.93 11.70 10.68
CA GLY A 88 -6.89 12.04 11.72
C GLY A 88 -6.23 12.36 13.06
N ILE A 89 -5.19 11.60 13.44
CA ILE A 89 -4.38 11.89 14.63
C ILE A 89 -3.69 13.24 14.46
N GLU A 90 -2.99 13.43 13.34
CA GLU A 90 -2.31 14.70 13.07
C GLU A 90 -3.27 15.88 13.15
N LEU A 91 -4.43 15.82 12.48
CA LEU A 91 -5.44 16.90 12.50
C LEU A 91 -6.04 17.15 13.89
N ALA A 92 -6.10 16.14 14.76
CA ALA A 92 -6.61 16.29 16.12
C ALA A 92 -5.57 16.93 17.07
N SER A 93 -4.31 16.99 16.67
CA SER A 93 -3.20 17.58 17.45
C SER A 93 -2.98 19.08 17.18
N TRP A 94 -3.82 19.72 16.33
CA TRP A 94 -3.86 21.17 16.08
C TRP A 94 -4.84 21.87 17.02
#